data_AF-A0AAE6G2E4-F1
#
_entry.id   AF-A0AAE6G2E4-F1
#
_cell.length_a   1.000
_cell.length_b   1.000
_cell.length_c   1.000
_cell.angle_alpha   90.00
_cell.angle_beta   90.00
_cell.angle_gamma   90.00
#
_symmetry.space_group_name_H-M   'P 1'
#
loop_
_entity.id
_entity.type
_entity.pdbx_description
1 polymer ?
#
loop_
_entity_poly.entity_id
_entity_poly.type
_entity_poly.pdbx_seq_one_letter_code
_entity_poly.pdbx_strand_id
1 'polypeptide(L)'
;MFLSYLALYKILEYFYTSASESVLHQKVKAHIINPDFSHTKAKKIRDLIKIIRQFDTRLDELSALKLVLAEHFDKTELRQWIEEHETNNSPHFTEERTILNRSMRIDTSDNTIIPNIATRIYTIRNALVHNKEGEVARFVPYSGQEEVLQKEVQILLFLAEQLIIKTGKDITH
;
A
#
# COMPACT_ATOMS: atom_id res chain seq x y z
N MET A 1 18.18 -1.38 9.46
CA MET A 1 17.44 -1.67 8.21
C MET A 1 16.19 -2.51 8.45
N PHE A 2 16.28 -3.73 8.99
CA PHE A 2 15.11 -4.55 9.33
C PHE A 2 14.07 -3.81 10.20
N LEU A 3 14.50 -3.33 11.37
CA LEU A 3 13.60 -2.63 12.30
C LEU A 3 13.05 -1.34 11.68
N SER A 4 13.89 -0.62 10.93
CA SER A 4 13.50 0.59 10.19
C SER A 4 12.38 0.29 9.20
N TYR A 5 12.48 -0.80 8.43
CA TYR A 5 11.46 -1.22 7.48
C TYR A 5 10.12 -1.49 8.18
N LEU A 6 10.14 -2.26 9.28
CA LEU A 6 8.93 -2.56 10.04
C LEU A 6 8.32 -1.31 10.68
N ALA A 7 9.16 -0.41 11.23
CA ALA A 7 8.70 0.84 11.83
C ALA A 7 8.02 1.74 10.79
N LEU A 8 8.62 1.92 9.61
CA LEU A 8 8.04 2.70 8.51
C LEU A 8 6.75 2.04 7.98
N TYR A 9 6.73 0.71 7.85
CA TYR A 9 5.52 -0.03 7.46
C TYR A 9 4.36 0.23 8.43
N LYS A 10 4.64 0.31 9.74
CA LYS A 10 3.61 0.61 10.75
C LYS A 10 3.01 2.00 10.59
N ILE A 11 3.73 2.96 10.02
CA ILE A 11 3.17 4.27 9.66
C ILE A 11 2.11 4.09 8.57
N LEU A 12 2.37 3.28 7.54
CA LEU A 12 1.37 3.00 6.50
C LEU A 12 0.17 2.22 7.08
N GLU A 13 0.43 1.24 7.94
CA GLU A 13 -0.61 0.42 8.60
C GLU A 13 -1.55 1.26 9.47
N TYR A 14 -1.06 2.32 10.10
CA TYR A 14 -1.88 3.26 10.86
C TYR A 14 -3.03 3.86 10.03
N PHE A 15 -2.84 4.06 8.72
CA PHE A 15 -3.84 4.62 7.82
C PHE A 15 -4.80 3.59 7.21
N TYR A 16 -4.66 2.29 7.50
CA TYR A 16 -5.49 1.24 6.89
C TYR A 16 -6.98 1.43 7.21
N THR A 17 -7.30 1.71 8.47
CA THR A 17 -8.69 1.91 8.90
C THR A 17 -9.30 3.13 8.21
N SER A 18 -8.63 4.28 8.27
CA SER A 18 -9.15 5.53 7.70
C SER A 18 -9.35 5.42 6.18
N ALA A 19 -8.40 4.80 5.46
CA ALA A 19 -8.51 4.67 4.02
C ALA A 19 -9.63 3.71 3.61
N SER A 20 -9.80 2.63 4.37
CA SER A 20 -10.88 1.67 4.16
C SER A 20 -12.25 2.30 4.41
N GLU A 21 -12.38 3.08 5.49
CA GLU A 21 -13.60 3.82 5.82
C GLU A 21 -13.93 4.88 4.76
N SER A 22 -12.93 5.62 4.27
CA SER A 22 -13.08 6.62 3.20
C SER A 22 -13.71 6.00 1.95
N VAL A 23 -13.17 4.86 1.48
CA VAL A 23 -13.66 4.14 0.30
C VAL A 23 -15.05 3.55 0.54
N LEU A 24 -15.30 2.97 1.71
CA LEU A 24 -16.63 2.46 2.06
C LEU A 24 -17.67 3.58 2.08
N HIS A 25 -17.33 4.72 2.68
CA HIS A 25 -18.20 5.88 2.75
C HIS A 25 -18.54 6.39 1.35
N GLN A 26 -17.57 6.51 0.45
CA GLN A 26 -17.82 6.91 -0.94
C GLN A 26 -18.76 5.93 -1.66
N LYS A 27 -18.58 4.61 -1.48
CA LYS A 27 -19.45 3.59 -2.07
C LYS A 27 -20.88 3.65 -1.52
N VAL A 28 -21.02 3.78 -0.20
CA VAL A 28 -22.31 3.91 0.47
C VAL A 28 -23.01 5.18 0.03
N LYS A 29 -22.30 6.31 0.00
CA LYS A 29 -22.83 7.60 -0.47
C LYS A 29 -23.31 7.50 -1.92
N ALA A 30 -22.50 6.97 -2.83
CA ALA A 30 -22.85 6.78 -4.23
C ALA A 30 -24.10 5.89 -4.40
N HIS A 31 -24.28 4.89 -3.54
CA HIS A 31 -25.46 4.04 -3.56
C HIS A 31 -26.71 4.77 -3.06
N ILE A 32 -26.59 5.57 -2.00
CA ILE A 32 -27.72 6.29 -1.38
C ILE A 32 -28.21 7.45 -2.26
N ILE A 33 -27.31 8.17 -2.94
CA ILE A 33 -27.69 9.30 -3.81
C ILE A 33 -28.27 8.87 -5.16
N ASN A 34 -28.21 7.58 -5.49
CA ASN A 34 -28.75 7.08 -6.75
C ASN A 34 -30.28 7.29 -6.78
N PRO A 35 -30.86 7.87 -7.85
CA PRO A 35 -32.31 8.09 -7.96
C PRO A 35 -33.17 6.84 -7.78
N ASP A 36 -32.63 5.65 -8.06
CA ASP A 36 -33.30 4.36 -7.88
C ASP A 36 -33.25 3.84 -6.43
N PHE A 37 -32.46 4.49 -5.56
CA PHE A 37 -32.44 4.15 -4.14
C PHE A 37 -33.70 4.66 -3.44
N SER A 38 -34.29 3.78 -2.63
CA SER A 38 -35.50 4.08 -1.87
C SER A 38 -35.41 3.41 -0.51
N HIS A 39 -35.29 4.23 0.54
CA HIS A 39 -35.15 3.76 1.92
C HIS A 39 -36.41 3.03 2.43
N THR A 40 -37.57 3.23 1.80
CA THR A 40 -38.82 2.55 2.13
C THR A 40 -38.89 1.13 1.57
N LYS A 41 -38.04 0.79 0.58
CA LYS A 41 -38.02 -0.56 -0.03
C LYS A 41 -37.00 -1.45 0.68
N ALA A 42 -37.49 -2.46 1.40
CA ALA A 42 -36.64 -3.44 2.11
C ALA A 42 -35.56 -4.10 1.23
N LYS A 43 -35.85 -4.33 -0.07
CA LYS A 43 -34.87 -4.86 -1.02
C LYS A 43 -33.67 -3.93 -1.19
N LYS A 44 -33.89 -2.62 -1.32
CA LYS A 44 -32.81 -1.63 -1.50
C LYS A 44 -31.94 -1.50 -0.24
N ILE A 45 -32.55 -1.56 0.94
CA ILE A 45 -31.81 -1.62 2.21
C ILE A 45 -30.96 -2.91 2.29
N ARG A 46 -31.49 -4.05 1.85
CA ARG A 46 -30.74 -5.30 1.80
C ARG A 46 -29.55 -5.24 0.83
N ASP A 47 -29.72 -4.59 -0.31
CA ASP A 47 -28.63 -4.37 -1.28
C ASP A 47 -27.53 -3.50 -0.68
N LEU A 48 -27.88 -2.45 0.06
CA LEU A 48 -26.92 -1.61 0.80
C LEU A 48 -26.16 -2.42 1.87
N ILE A 49 -26.86 -3.22 2.69
CA ILE A 49 -26.23 -4.09 3.69
C ILE A 49 -25.25 -5.08 3.02
N LYS A 50 -25.62 -5.60 1.84
CA LYS A 50 -24.75 -6.49 1.06
C LYS A 50 -23.47 -5.79 0.61
N ILE A 51 -23.55 -4.53 0.16
CA ILE A 51 -22.37 -3.72 -0.21
C ILE A 51 -21.41 -3.60 0.98
N ILE A 52 -21.93 -3.26 2.16
CA ILE A 52 -21.13 -3.09 3.38
C ILE A 52 -20.43 -4.40 3.76
N ARG A 53 -21.17 -5.52 3.82
CA ARG A 53 -20.61 -6.84 4.15
C ARG A 53 -19.57 -7.33 3.14
N GLN A 54 -19.80 -7.09 1.85
CA GLN A 54 -18.88 -7.49 0.80
C GLN A 54 -17.58 -6.68 0.81
N PHE A 55 -17.64 -5.42 1.25
CA PHE A 55 -16.45 -4.60 1.39
C PHE A 55 -15.56 -5.12 2.52
N ASP A 56 -16.14 -5.36 3.69
CA ASP A 56 -15.44 -5.82 4.89
C ASP A 56 -14.75 -7.18 4.68
N THR A 57 -15.47 -8.15 4.10
CA THR A 57 -14.94 -9.50 3.82
C THR A 57 -13.79 -9.56 2.81
N ARG A 58 -13.58 -8.52 2.01
CA ARG A 58 -12.54 -8.48 0.96
C ARG A 58 -11.32 -7.66 1.36
N LEU A 59 -11.34 -7.01 2.52
CA LEU A 59 -10.29 -6.10 2.92
C LEU A 59 -9.16 -6.88 3.60
N ASP A 60 -8.30 -7.49 2.79
CA ASP A 60 -7.03 -8.04 3.27
C ASP A 60 -5.98 -6.93 3.43
N GLU A 61 -4.88 -7.26 4.11
CA GLU A 61 -3.81 -6.31 4.43
C GLU A 61 -3.19 -5.67 3.17
N LEU A 62 -3.00 -6.46 2.10
CA LEU A 62 -2.48 -5.96 0.83
C LEU A 62 -3.48 -5.00 0.16
N SER A 63 -4.77 -5.29 0.25
CA SER A 63 -5.84 -4.43 -0.27
C SER A 63 -5.89 -3.13 0.53
N ALA A 64 -5.80 -3.18 1.86
CA ALA A 64 -5.73 -1.99 2.70
C ALA A 64 -4.52 -1.10 2.34
N LEU A 65 -3.34 -1.70 2.13
CA LEU A 65 -2.16 -0.99 1.65
C LEU A 65 -2.39 -0.31 0.30
N LYS A 66 -3.01 -1.01 -0.65
CA LYS A 66 -3.36 -0.44 -1.96
C LYS A 66 -4.32 0.74 -1.82
N LEU A 67 -5.29 0.68 -0.91
CA LEU A 67 -6.21 1.79 -0.65
C LEU A 67 -5.48 3.01 -0.08
N VAL A 68 -4.59 2.83 0.90
CA VAL A 68 -3.76 3.93 1.44
C VAL A 68 -2.94 4.59 0.34
N LEU A 69 -2.26 3.79 -0.50
CA LEU A 69 -1.46 4.35 -1.58
C LEU A 69 -2.32 5.09 -2.62
N ALA A 70 -3.49 4.54 -2.97
CA ALA A 70 -4.40 5.15 -3.93
C ALA A 70 -5.08 6.43 -3.42
N GLU A 71 -5.28 6.56 -2.11
CA GLU A 71 -5.92 7.74 -1.52
C GLU A 71 -4.94 8.90 -1.33
N HIS A 72 -3.68 8.62 -1.03
CA HIS A 72 -2.72 9.65 -0.62
C HIS A 72 -1.66 10.00 -1.67
N PHE A 73 -1.52 9.23 -2.75
CA PHE A 73 -0.45 9.43 -3.73
C PHE A 73 -0.96 9.58 -5.15
N ASP A 74 -0.43 10.59 -5.84
CA ASP A 74 -0.61 10.70 -7.28
C ASP A 74 0.36 9.76 -8.01
N LYS A 75 -0.11 9.16 -9.12
CA LYS A 75 0.69 8.21 -9.89
C LYS A 75 1.88 8.88 -10.57
N THR A 76 1.75 10.15 -10.95
CA THR A 76 2.80 10.95 -11.55
C THR A 76 3.88 11.26 -10.52
N GLU A 77 3.47 11.64 -9.30
CA GLU A 77 4.39 11.87 -8.17
C GLU A 77 5.22 10.62 -7.87
N LEU A 78 4.58 9.44 -7.76
CA LEU A 78 5.29 8.19 -7.52
C LEU A 78 6.27 7.85 -8.65
N ARG A 79 5.86 8.06 -9.91
CA ARG A 79 6.71 7.81 -11.08
C ARG A 79 7.93 8.72 -11.08
N GLN A 80 7.71 10.02 -10.86
CA GLN A 80 8.77 11.02 -10.83
C GLN A 80 9.77 10.71 -9.71
N TRP A 81 9.30 10.38 -8.51
CA TRP A 81 10.18 10.00 -7.41
C TRP A 81 11.04 8.77 -7.75
N ILE A 82 10.45 7.74 -8.36
CA ILE A 82 11.20 6.53 -8.77
C ILE A 82 12.27 6.90 -9.80
N GLU A 83 11.92 7.69 -10.82
CA GLU A 83 12.84 8.10 -11.89
C GLU A 83 14.00 8.96 -11.36
N GLU A 84 13.71 9.94 -10.52
CA GLU A 84 14.74 10.78 -9.87
C GLU A 84 15.64 9.97 -8.95
N HIS A 85 15.06 9.08 -8.14
CA HIS A 85 15.83 8.20 -7.27
C HIS A 85 16.75 7.27 -8.06
N GLU A 86 16.25 6.64 -9.14
CA GLU A 86 17.06 5.75 -9.98
C GLU A 86 18.08 6.49 -10.84
N THR A 87 17.84 7.75 -11.21
CA THR A 87 18.83 8.57 -11.91
C THR A 87 20.00 8.94 -11.01
N ASN A 88 19.73 9.25 -9.75
CA ASN A 88 20.76 9.58 -8.75
C ASN A 88 21.46 8.35 -8.18
N ASN A 89 20.90 7.16 -8.39
CA ASN A 89 21.44 5.88 -7.94
C ASN A 89 21.59 4.93 -9.14
N SER A 90 21.69 3.62 -8.90
CA SER A 90 21.55 2.63 -9.96
C SER A 90 20.09 2.15 -10.05
N PRO A 91 19.59 1.79 -11.25
CA PRO A 91 18.26 1.22 -11.42
C PRO A 91 18.00 0.06 -10.43
N HIS A 92 16.82 0.03 -9.82
CA HIS A 92 16.49 -0.91 -8.74
C HIS A 92 15.01 -1.27 -8.64
N PHE A 93 14.15 -0.29 -8.88
CA PHE A 93 12.71 -0.42 -8.83
C PHE A 93 12.13 -0.85 -10.18
N THR A 94 12.58 -0.24 -11.27
CA THR A 94 12.03 -0.41 -12.63
C THR A 94 12.63 -1.59 -13.38
N GLU A 95 13.77 -2.13 -12.93
CA GLU A 95 14.36 -3.36 -13.45
C GLU A 95 13.83 -4.58 -12.70
N GLU A 96 13.79 -5.72 -13.40
CA GLU A 96 13.47 -7.00 -12.78
C GLU A 96 14.61 -7.44 -11.85
N ARG A 97 14.30 -7.61 -10.57
CA ARG A 97 15.27 -8.06 -9.57
C ARG A 97 14.69 -9.15 -8.68
N THR A 98 15.55 -10.06 -8.26
CA THR A 98 15.19 -11.06 -7.25
C THR A 98 15.31 -10.42 -5.85
N ILE A 99 14.17 -10.25 -5.19
CA ILE A 99 14.05 -9.71 -3.84
C ILE A 99 13.48 -10.82 -2.97
N LEU A 100 14.25 -11.29 -1.99
CA LEU A 100 13.83 -12.36 -1.06
C LEU A 100 13.28 -13.60 -1.80
N ASN A 101 14.03 -14.05 -2.81
CA ASN A 101 13.69 -15.19 -3.68
C ASN A 101 12.44 -15.02 -4.56
N ARG A 102 11.99 -13.78 -4.79
CA ARG A 102 10.90 -13.45 -5.70
C ARG A 102 11.35 -12.45 -6.75
N SER A 103 11.07 -12.73 -8.02
CA SER A 103 11.34 -11.79 -9.10
C SER A 103 10.28 -10.68 -9.09
N MET A 104 10.72 -9.43 -9.00
CA MET A 104 9.85 -8.29 -8.81
C MET A 104 10.35 -7.09 -9.59
N ARG A 105 9.39 -6.34 -10.15
CA ARG A 105 9.61 -5.12 -10.94
C ARG A 105 8.46 -4.16 -10.68
N ILE A 106 8.74 -2.86 -10.64
CA ILE A 106 7.70 -1.82 -10.66
C ILE A 106 7.49 -1.40 -12.11
N ASP A 107 6.35 -1.78 -12.66
CA ASP A 107 5.83 -1.16 -13.89
C ASP A 107 5.23 0.20 -13.52
N THR A 108 5.73 1.26 -14.13
CA THR A 108 5.36 2.65 -13.84
C THR A 108 4.11 3.11 -14.61
N SER A 109 3.44 2.21 -15.32
CA SER A 109 2.16 2.47 -15.97
C SER A 109 1.06 2.78 -14.95
N ASP A 110 0.10 3.62 -15.33
CA ASP A 110 -0.92 4.15 -14.40
C ASP A 110 -1.74 3.08 -13.68
N ASN A 111 -1.99 1.94 -14.32
CA ASN A 111 -2.83 0.89 -13.75
C ASN A 111 -2.05 -0.07 -12.84
N THR A 112 -0.72 -0.05 -12.90
CA THR A 112 0.15 -1.06 -12.27
C THR A 112 1.06 -0.48 -11.20
N ILE A 113 1.44 0.80 -11.28
CA ILE A 113 2.40 1.42 -10.35
C ILE A 113 2.02 1.23 -8.87
N ILE A 114 0.78 1.55 -8.48
CA ILE A 114 0.31 1.39 -7.10
C ILE A 114 0.22 -0.10 -6.69
N PRO A 115 -0.44 -0.99 -7.46
CA PRO A 115 -0.44 -2.42 -7.17
C PRO A 115 0.95 -3.03 -7.03
N ASN A 116 1.91 -2.65 -7.89
CA ASN A 116 3.28 -3.16 -7.86
C ASN A 116 4.03 -2.68 -6.61
N ILE A 117 3.94 -1.39 -6.25
CA ILE A 117 4.54 -0.84 -5.02
C ILE A 117 3.95 -1.54 -3.79
N ALA A 118 2.62 -1.62 -3.68
CA ALA A 118 1.95 -2.26 -2.54
C ALA A 118 2.35 -3.73 -2.40
N THR A 119 2.32 -4.48 -3.51
CA THR A 119 2.70 -5.90 -3.51
C THR A 119 4.16 -6.06 -3.11
N ARG A 120 5.03 -5.15 -3.55
CA ARG A 120 6.44 -5.17 -3.20
C ARG A 120 6.67 -4.96 -1.72
N ILE A 121 6.06 -3.93 -1.16
CA ILE A 121 6.16 -3.62 0.26
C ILE A 121 5.62 -4.76 1.13
N TYR A 122 4.42 -5.25 0.80
CA TYR A 122 3.77 -6.34 1.53
C TYR A 122 4.59 -7.64 1.50
N THR A 123 5.15 -7.99 0.33
CA THR A 123 5.95 -9.20 0.16
C THR A 123 7.21 -9.15 1.03
N ILE A 124 7.90 -8.01 1.05
CA ILE A 124 9.09 -7.82 1.88
C ILE A 124 8.72 -7.88 3.35
N ARG A 125 7.69 -7.14 3.77
CA ARG A 125 7.21 -7.15 5.17
C ARG A 125 6.86 -8.56 5.65
N ASN A 126 6.15 -9.34 4.84
CA ASN A 126 5.81 -10.71 5.19
C ASN A 126 7.04 -11.61 5.33
N ALA A 127 7.99 -11.54 4.40
CA ALA A 127 9.24 -12.30 4.47
C ALA A 127 10.12 -11.91 5.67
N LEU A 128 10.02 -10.65 6.12
CA LEU A 128 10.68 -10.16 7.33
C LEU A 128 9.98 -10.65 8.62
N VAL A 129 8.65 -10.67 8.66
CA VAL A 129 7.86 -11.07 9.85
C VAL A 129 7.74 -12.59 10.00
N HIS A 130 7.50 -13.31 8.90
CA HIS A 130 7.26 -14.76 8.88
C HIS A 130 8.53 -15.55 8.58
N ASN A 131 9.65 -15.18 9.21
CA ASN A 131 10.93 -15.85 9.05
C ASN A 131 10.99 -17.18 9.82
N LYS A 132 10.17 -18.16 9.41
CA LYS A 132 10.20 -19.53 9.94
C LYS A 132 11.11 -20.41 9.09
N GLU A 133 11.75 -21.40 9.72
CA GLU A 133 12.49 -22.43 9.00
C GLU A 133 11.55 -23.19 8.05
N GLY A 134 11.93 -23.27 6.77
CA GLY A 134 11.15 -23.93 5.71
C GLY A 134 10.41 -23.01 4.74
N GLU A 135 10.34 -21.69 5.00
CA GLU A 135 9.75 -20.76 4.03
C GLU A 135 10.72 -20.40 2.89
N VAL A 136 10.22 -20.44 1.66
CA VAL A 136 10.99 -20.19 0.43
C VAL A 136 11.44 -18.74 0.32
N ALA A 137 10.66 -17.79 0.85
CA ALA A 137 10.95 -16.36 0.84
C ALA A 137 11.23 -15.87 2.26
N ARG A 138 12.47 -16.09 2.74
CA ARG A 138 12.90 -15.69 4.09
C ARG A 138 14.06 -14.71 4.04
N PHE A 139 14.07 -13.77 4.97
CA PHE A 139 15.23 -12.92 5.19
C PHE A 139 16.36 -13.69 5.88
N VAL A 140 17.54 -13.75 5.28
CA VAL A 140 18.71 -14.41 5.87
C VAL A 140 19.73 -13.35 6.26
N PRO A 141 19.97 -13.11 7.56
CA PRO A 141 21.00 -12.17 7.99
C PRO A 141 22.38 -12.52 7.42
N TYR A 142 23.15 -11.50 7.03
CA TYR A 142 24.50 -11.56 6.46
C TYR A 142 24.60 -12.24 5.08
N SER A 143 23.49 -12.35 4.35
CA SER A 143 23.45 -12.95 3.01
C SER A 143 23.60 -11.94 1.86
N GLY A 144 23.77 -10.65 2.16
CA GLY A 144 23.78 -9.57 1.17
C GLY A 144 22.39 -9.02 0.86
N GLN A 145 21.33 -9.63 1.41
CA GLN A 145 19.96 -9.12 1.32
C GLN A 145 19.78 -7.78 2.05
N GLU A 146 20.71 -7.41 2.93
CA GLU A 146 20.75 -6.12 3.60
C GLU A 146 20.85 -4.95 2.62
N GLU A 147 21.66 -5.06 1.56
CA GLU A 147 21.83 -4.00 0.56
C GLU A 147 20.55 -3.79 -0.24
N VAL A 148 19.87 -4.89 -0.60
CA VAL A 148 18.55 -4.83 -1.24
C VAL A 148 17.57 -4.15 -0.27
N LEU A 149 17.52 -4.58 0.98
CA LEU A 149 16.64 -3.99 1.98
C LEU A 149 16.93 -2.51 2.22
N GLN A 150 18.19 -2.06 2.11
CA GLN A 150 18.52 -0.63 2.19
C GLN A 150 17.83 0.19 1.11
N LYS A 151 17.80 -0.31 -0.13
CA LYS A 151 17.10 0.32 -1.25
C LYS A 151 15.58 0.25 -1.07
N GLU A 152 15.05 -0.87 -0.57
CA GLU A 152 13.62 -0.99 -0.28
C GLU A 152 13.14 -0.08 0.86
N VAL A 153 14.02 0.26 1.81
CA VAL A 153 13.70 1.24 2.86
C VAL A 153 13.50 2.63 2.27
N GLN A 154 14.18 3.02 1.18
CA GLN A 154 14.07 4.36 0.60
C GLN A 154 12.67 4.67 0.08
N ILE A 155 12.05 3.74 -0.66
CA ILE A 155 10.67 3.93 -1.13
C ILE A 155 9.69 3.96 0.04
N LEU A 156 9.89 3.12 1.05
CA LEU A 156 9.00 3.10 2.21
C LEU A 156 9.15 4.36 3.08
N LEU A 157 10.37 4.89 3.18
CA LEU A 157 10.67 6.14 3.87
C LEU A 157 9.98 7.31 3.16
N PHE A 158 10.14 7.43 1.84
CA PHE A 158 9.46 8.44 1.05
C PHE A 158 7.93 8.39 1.25
N LEU A 159 7.33 7.20 1.16
CA LEU A 159 5.89 7.04 1.37
C LEU A 159 5.47 7.44 2.80
N ALA A 160 6.23 7.04 3.81
CA ALA A 160 5.92 7.40 5.19
C ALA A 160 6.03 8.92 5.43
N GLU A 161 7.07 9.57 4.90
CA GLU A 161 7.26 11.02 4.99
C GLU A 161 6.12 11.77 4.30
N GLN A 162 5.77 11.39 3.08
CA GLN A 162 4.67 12.01 2.34
C GLN A 162 3.34 11.81 3.05
N LEU A 163 3.06 10.63 3.63
CA LEU A 163 1.86 10.43 4.43
C LEU A 163 1.81 11.37 5.62
N ILE A 164 2.91 11.51 6.37
CA ILE A 164 2.99 12.41 7.52
C ILE A 164 2.78 13.86 7.09
N ILE A 165 3.42 14.29 6.00
CA ILE A 165 3.29 15.67 5.48
C ILE A 165 1.85 15.94 5.02
N LYS A 166 1.25 15.02 4.26
CA LYS A 166 -0.10 15.18 3.70
C LYS A 166 -1.21 15.09 4.74
N THR A 167 -0.95 14.47 5.90
CA THR A 167 -1.95 14.26 6.96
C THR A 167 -1.67 15.05 8.25
N GLY A 168 -0.49 15.67 8.35
CA GLY A 168 -0.14 16.58 9.42
C GLY A 168 -1.11 17.76 9.45
N LYS A 169 -1.70 18.03 10.61
CA LYS A 169 -2.51 19.24 10.82
C LYS A 169 -1.59 20.40 11.18
N ASP A 170 -1.83 21.57 10.60
CA ASP A 170 -1.25 22.80 11.10
C ASP A 170 -1.65 23.01 12.56
N ILE A 171 -0.65 23.29 13.41
CA ILE A 171 -0.90 23.70 14.79
C ILE A 171 -1.29 25.17 14.73
N THR A 172 -2.58 25.45 14.54
CA THR A 172 -3.11 26.81 14.71
C THR A 172 -3.09 27.15 16.20
N HIS A 173 -2.13 28.00 16.59
CA HIS A 173 -2.04 28.65 17.90
C HIS A 173 -3.07 29.77 18.05
#